data_AF-A0A0F4JSG0-F1
#
_entry.id   AF-A0A0F4JSG0-F1
#
_cell.length_a   1.000
_cell.length_b   1.000
_cell.length_c   1.000
_cell.angle_alpha   90.00
_cell.angle_beta   90.00
_cell.angle_gamma   90.00
#
_symmetry.space_group_name_H-M   'P 1'
#
loop_
_entity.id
_entity.type
_entity.pdbx_description
1 polymer ?
#
loop_
_entity_poly.entity_id
_entity_poly.type
_entity_poly.pdbx_seq_one_letter_code
_entity_poly.pdbx_strand_id
1 'polypeptide(L)' 'MPAWPRITCPACRRSVAVSPDTRHLARHDPPGPQNRRHGLPPISCIASGRLIPAGSDLLLPLWVDTAPAAAGEKLALF' A
#
# COMPACT_ATOMS: atom_id res chain seq x y z
N MET A 1 -8.98 -12.48 -10.62
CA MET A 1 -8.45 -12.10 -9.29
C MET A 1 -8.24 -10.60 -9.29
N PRO A 2 -8.80 -9.82 -8.34
CA PRO A 2 -8.51 -8.40 -8.26
C PRO A 2 -7.01 -8.20 -8.04
N ALA A 3 -6.37 -7.40 -8.88
CA ALA A 3 -4.95 -7.09 -8.72
C ALA A 3 -4.76 -6.23 -7.48
N TRP A 4 -3.88 -6.64 -6.57
CA TRP A 4 -3.57 -5.87 -5.37
C TRP A 4 -3.05 -4.48 -5.76
N PRO A 5 -3.51 -3.41 -5.07
CA PRO A 5 -3.06 -2.06 -5.38
C PRO A 5 -1.56 -1.94 -5.13
N ARG A 6 -0.87 -1.12 -5.92
CA ARG A 6 0.59 -1.00 -5.86
C ARG A 6 1.00 0.43 -5.51
N ILE A 7 1.95 0.55 -4.60
CA ILE A 7 2.53 1.83 -4.19
C ILE A 7 4.04 1.86 -4.45
N THR A 8 4.62 3.05 -4.49
CA THR A 8 6.07 3.22 -4.39
C THR A 8 6.52 3.02 -2.94
N CYS A 9 7.33 2.00 -2.69
CA CYS A 9 7.91 1.77 -1.37
C CYS A 9 8.78 2.96 -0.93
N PRO A 10 8.59 3.52 0.27
CA PRO A 10 9.36 4.68 0.73
C PRO A 10 10.85 4.36 0.97
N ALA A 11 11.18 3.09 1.24
CA ALA A 11 12.55 2.67 1.53
C ALA A 11 13.38 2.36 0.27
N CYS A 12 12.79 1.65 -0.70
CA CYS A 12 13.52 1.18 -1.88
C CYS A 12 13.02 1.75 -3.21
N ARG A 13 11.99 2.61 -3.17
CA ARG A 13 11.39 3.31 -4.33
C ARG A 13 10.86 2.39 -5.42
N ARG A 14 10.66 1.10 -5.14
CA ARG A 14 10.08 0.11 -6.06
C ARG A 14 8.55 0.16 -6.01
N SER A 15 7.89 -0.16 -7.13
CA SER A 15 6.45 -0.44 -7.14
C SER A 15 6.17 -1.78 -6.46
N VAL A 16 5.46 -1.77 -5.34
CA VAL A 16 5.20 -2.93 -4.47
C VAL A 16 3.70 -3.04 -4.21
N ALA A 17 3.19 -4.27 -4.24
CA ALA A 17 1.79 -4.54 -3.92
C ALA A 17 1.50 -4.31 -2.43
N VAL A 18 0.28 -3.86 -2.14
CA VAL A 18 -0.22 -3.64 -0.78
C VAL A 18 -1.45 -4.51 -0.59
N SER A 19 -1.49 -5.21 0.56
CA SER A 19 -2.68 -5.96 0.95
C SER A 19 -3.86 -4.99 1.10
N PRO A 20 -4.98 -5.18 0.38
CA PRO A 20 -6.14 -4.31 0.52
C PRO A 20 -6.79 -4.42 1.91
N ASP A 21 -6.72 -5.60 2.52
CA ASP A 21 -7.37 -5.89 3.81
C ASP A 21 -6.55 -5.33 4.98
N THR A 22 -5.23 -5.49 4.94
CA THR A 22 -4.36 -5.15 6.07
C THR A 22 -3.52 -3.90 5.84
N ARG A 23 -3.47 -3.37 4.61
CA ARG A 23 -2.59 -2.26 4.20
C ARG A 23 -1.09 -2.50 4.44
N HIS A 24 -0.67 -3.77 4.50
CA HIS A 24 0.74 -4.12 4.64
C HIS A 24 1.42 -4.19 3.26
N LEU A 25 2.65 -3.68 3.18
CA LEU A 25 3.52 -3.87 2.01
C LEU A 25 3.84 -5.35 1.81
N ALA A 26 3.67 -5.86 0.59
CA ALA A 26 4.13 -7.18 0.22
C ALA A 26 5.66 -7.30 0.40
N ARG A 27 6.12 -8.51 0.71
CA ARG A 27 7.56 -8.79 0.78
C ARG A 27 8.20 -8.55 -0.58
N HIS A 28 9.27 -7.78 -0.60
CA HIS A 28 9.97 -7.41 -1.82
C HIS A 28 11.44 -7.16 -1.52
N ASP A 29 12.29 -7.32 -2.53
CA ASP A 29 13.72 -7.09 -2.39
C ASP A 29 14.08 -5.69 -2.92
N PRO A 30 15.00 -4.96 -2.26
CA PRO A 30 15.48 -3.67 -2.74
C PRO A 30 16.17 -3.80 -4.12
N PRO A 31 16.33 -2.69 -4.86
CA PRO A 31 17.18 -2.71 -6.05
C PRO A 31 18.65 -2.80 -5.63
N GLY A 32 19.47 -3.51 -6.42
CA GLY A 32 20.93 -3.47 -6.28
C GLY A 32 21.63 -4.82 -6.41
N PRO A 33 22.94 -4.81 -6.67
CA PRO A 33 23.75 -6.02 -6.87
C PRO A 33 23.88 -6.87 -5.60
N GLN A 34 23.71 -6.31 -4.40
CA GLN A 34 23.73 -7.06 -3.14
C GLN A 34 22.66 -8.16 -3.07
N ASN A 35 21.53 -8.02 -3.77
CA ASN A 35 20.47 -9.02 -3.82
C ASN A 35 20.71 -10.11 -4.87
N ARG A 36 21.77 -9.97 -5.66
CA ARG A 36 22.19 -10.95 -6.68
C ARG A 36 23.46 -11.70 -6.26
N ARG A 37 23.98 -11.50 -5.04
CA ARG A 37 25.15 -12.25 -4.56
C ARG A 37 24.78 -13.72 -4.47
N HIS A 38 25.28 -14.51 -5.43
CA HIS A 38 25.07 -15.95 -5.50
C HIS A 38 25.51 -16.62 -4.20
N GLY A 39 24.61 -17.39 -3.59
CA GLY A 39 24.89 -18.16 -2.36
C GLY A 39 24.40 -17.54 -1.06
N LEU A 40 23.88 -16.30 -1.07
CA LEU A 40 23.21 -15.71 0.10
C LEU A 40 21.69 -15.61 -0.13
N PRO A 41 20.87 -15.81 0.92
CA PRO A 41 19.43 -15.63 0.79
C PRO A 41 19.12 -14.16 0.42
N PRO A 42 18.11 -13.91 -0.44
CA PRO A 42 17.75 -12.57 -0.85
C PRO A 42 17.37 -11.72 0.36
N ILE A 43 17.98 -10.54 0.46
CA ILE A 43 17.69 -9.59 1.52
C ILE A 43 16.36 -8.93 1.18
N SER A 44 15.35 -9.13 2.01
CA SER A 44 14.09 -8.40 1.86
C SER A 44 14.25 -6.94 2.28
N CYS A 45 13.53 -6.04 1.61
CA CYS A 45 13.52 -4.63 1.94
C CYS A 45 13.02 -4.44 3.37
N ILE A 46 13.63 -3.51 4.10
CA ILE A 46 13.27 -3.18 5.49
C ILE A 46 11.82 -2.72 5.67
N ALA A 47 11.17 -2.27 4.59
CA ALA A 47 9.77 -1.89 4.60
C ALA A 47 8.80 -3.04 4.25
N SER A 48 9.31 -4.24 3.97
CA SER A 48 8.48 -5.43 3.76
C SER A 48 7.61 -5.70 4.98
N GLY A 49 6.31 -5.88 4.78
CA GLY A 49 5.35 -6.11 5.85
C GLY A 49 5.06 -4.89 6.73
N ARG A 50 5.59 -3.70 6.42
CA ARG A 50 5.21 -2.49 7.16
C ARG A 50 3.79 -2.05 6.77
N LEU A 51 3.05 -1.59 7.77
CA LEU A 51 1.74 -0.97 7.62
C LEU A 51 1.87 0.39 6.93
N ILE A 52 0.99 0.65 5.97
CA ILE A 52 0.86 1.94 5.29
C ILE A 52 -0.26 2.75 5.96
N PRO A 53 0.04 3.92 6.57
CA PRO A 53 -0.96 4.75 7.23
C PRO A 53 -2.07 5.17 6.27
N ALA A 54 -3.33 5.04 6.70
CA ALA A 54 -4.46 5.63 5.99
C ALA A 54 -4.29 7.16 5.96
N GLY A 55 -4.24 7.75 4.77
CA GLY A 55 -3.92 9.18 4.57
C GLY A 55 -2.57 9.43 3.89
N SER A 56 -1.75 8.40 3.65
CA SER A 56 -0.66 8.48 2.66
C SER A 56 -1.21 8.35 1.23
N ASP A 57 -2.10 9.28 0.90
CA ASP A 57 -3.00 9.32 -0.26
C ASP A 57 -2.30 9.47 -1.63
N LEU A 58 -0.97 9.37 -1.67
CA LEU A 58 -0.21 9.56 -2.90
C LEU A 58 -0.11 8.31 -3.77
N LEU A 59 -0.56 7.12 -3.35
CA LEU A 59 -0.14 5.90 -4.04
C LEU A 59 -1.12 4.72 -4.15
N LEU A 60 -2.35 4.77 -3.64
CA LEU A 60 -3.31 3.69 -3.95
C LEU A 60 -4.30 4.21 -4.99
N PRO A 61 -4.33 3.66 -6.23
CA PRO A 61 -5.46 3.89 -7.12
C PRO A 61 -6.68 3.24 -6.44
N LEU A 62 -7.45 4.07 -5.74
CA LEU A 62 -8.78 3.76 -5.29
C LEU A 62 -9.60 3.48 -6.56
N TRP A 63 -9.77 2.21 -6.91
CA TRP A 63 -10.88 1.84 -7.78
C TRP A 63 -12.17 2.12 -6.99
N VAL A 64 -12.98 2.97 -7.61
CA VAL A 64 -14.18 3.64 -7.11
C VAL A 64 -15.42 2.72 -7.10
N ASP A 65 -16.48 3.17 -6.40
CA ASP A 65 -17.91 2.77 -6.36
C ASP A 65 -18.32 1.70 -5.32
N THR A 66 -19.35 1.83 -4.47
CA THR A 66 -20.59 2.67 -4.39
C THR A 66 -21.08 2.64 -2.92
N ALA A 67 -21.81 3.61 -2.35
CA ALA A 67 -23.29 3.70 -2.34
C ALA A 67 -23.79 5.01 -1.64
N PRO A 68 -25.07 5.42 -1.82
CA PRO A 68 -25.49 6.82 -2.02
C PRO A 68 -25.76 7.62 -0.74
N ALA A 69 -25.89 8.93 -0.93
CA ALA A 69 -26.29 9.94 0.06
C ALA A 69 -27.43 9.45 0.99
N ALA A 70 -27.12 9.26 2.27
CA ALA A 70 -28.11 9.14 3.32
C ALA A 70 -28.47 10.56 3.79
N ALA A 71 -29.75 10.87 3.61
CA ALA A 71 -30.40 12.12 3.96
C ALA A 71 -30.32 12.43 5.46
N GLY A 72 -30.23 13.73 5.76
CA GLY A 72 -30.97 14.34 6.85
C GLY A 72 -30.29 14.35 8.21
N GLU A 73 -29.67 15.48 8.56
CA GLU A 73 -29.88 16.05 9.89
C GLU A 73 -29.97 17.56 9.80
N LYS A 74 -31.16 18.03 10.16
CA LYS A 74 -31.64 19.40 10.15
C LYS A 74 -30.94 20.11 11.31
N LEU A 75 -29.97 20.97 11.02
CA LEU A 75 -29.41 21.92 11.99
C LEU A 75 -30.53 22.88 12.43
N ALA A 76 -31.20 22.56 13.52
CA ALA A 76 -31.96 23.50 14.33
C ALA A 76 -31.13 23.76 15.60
N LEU A 77 -30.40 24.88 15.61
CA LEU A 77 -30.01 25.53 16.85
C LEU A 77 -30.96 26.71 17.04
N PHE A 78 -31.85 26.57 18.02
CA PHE A 78 -32.44 27.70 18.74
C PHE A 78 -31.47 28.14 19.83
#